data_AF-A0A4Z1P4F4-F1
#
_entry.id   AF-A0A4Z1P4F4-F1
#
_cell.length_a   1.000
_cell.length_b   1.000
_cell.length_c   1.000
_cell.angle_alpha   90.00
_cell.angle_beta   90.00
_cell.angle_gamma   90.00
#
_symmetry.space_group_name_H-M   'P 1'
#
loop_
_entity.id
_entity.type
_entity.pdbx_description
1 polymer ?
#
loop_
_entity_poly.entity_id
_entity_poly.type
_entity_poly.pdbx_seq_one_letter_code
_entity_poly.pdbx_strand_id
1 'polypeptide(L)'
;MAKITSIEYFRVPPRWLFVKITDEHGNGGWGEASLEGHTQAVEGCLDAWRTRYTGLEADEIEQIWQLSWRAGFYRGGPVFMSALAGIDIALWDLKARKLGVPIYQLLGGKVRDKLKVYAWIGGDRPGDVEEQALARKSQGFDAVKMNATESLGWLDSPAALDSCVDRLKAVKALGMDAGVDFHGRVHKPMAKQLAKALEPHRPLFIEEPCLSEHIDAISSLAKQTSIPIALGERLHSRWDIRPFLEAGCVDILQPDISHVGGISEMRRIATACETYDVALAPHCPLGPIALAACVQVDAVSANFAIQEMSLGIHYNVGGRDLTSYTLNPEVWKVDDGYIELPSGPGLGIEIDEEEVRRVAEGAVPWVSPSFVGPGAGISVAIAKPLELLVNDAAACVVPRPLPLVPELVLNPISVPINIVVKPLALYKPIVPPLPLPPSTVVKASTPPSPVPVTTLDAPSIPPTPAAPFNSPTLLSRLAIFAEYCVGTAEIHSGIVDAVRAEARRDATSPVSVCCGGGGERGVDGGRDVEGD
;
A
#
# COMPACT_ATOMS: atom_id res chain seq x y z
N MET A 1 -12.57 -30.18 -15.39
CA MET A 1 -12.02 -28.87 -15.03
C MET A 1 -12.11 -28.02 -16.27
N ALA A 2 -12.47 -26.74 -16.09
CA ALA A 2 -12.81 -25.85 -17.19
C ALA A 2 -11.67 -24.86 -17.40
N LYS A 3 -11.26 -24.68 -18.66
CA LYS A 3 -10.18 -23.75 -19.01
C LYS A 3 -10.65 -22.30 -19.04
N ILE A 4 -9.76 -21.39 -18.69
CA ILE A 4 -9.96 -19.94 -18.86
C ILE A 4 -10.04 -19.62 -20.34
N THR A 5 -11.12 -18.97 -20.78
CA THR A 5 -11.31 -18.51 -22.15
C THR A 5 -11.12 -17.00 -22.29
N SER A 6 -11.46 -16.23 -21.27
CA SER A 6 -11.25 -14.78 -21.26
C SER A 6 -10.88 -14.25 -19.89
N ILE A 7 -10.07 -13.20 -19.91
CA ILE A 7 -9.82 -12.29 -18.79
C ILE A 7 -10.11 -10.89 -19.33
N GLU A 8 -11.13 -10.24 -18.78
CA GLU A 8 -11.53 -8.87 -19.11
C GLU A 8 -11.30 -7.97 -17.90
N TYR A 9 -11.06 -6.68 -18.12
CA TYR A 9 -11.01 -5.69 -17.06
C TYR A 9 -11.82 -4.45 -17.44
N PHE A 10 -12.35 -3.76 -16.42
CA PHE A 10 -13.27 -2.65 -16.57
C PHE A 10 -12.85 -1.52 -15.62
N ARG A 11 -12.50 -0.36 -16.18
CA ARG A 11 -12.42 0.87 -15.39
C ARG A 11 -13.84 1.29 -15.05
N VAL A 12 -14.14 1.45 -13.78
CA VAL A 12 -15.45 1.94 -13.35
C VAL A 12 -15.26 3.12 -12.39
N PRO A 13 -16.10 4.17 -12.48
CA PRO A 13 -16.13 5.20 -11.45
C PRO A 13 -16.37 4.59 -10.04
N PRO A 14 -15.91 5.24 -8.97
CA PRO A 14 -15.17 6.51 -8.97
C PRO A 14 -13.72 6.36 -9.45
N ARG A 15 -13.09 5.19 -9.29
CA ARG A 15 -11.68 4.94 -9.67
C ARG A 15 -11.27 3.45 -9.57
N TRP A 16 -12.23 2.54 -9.73
CA TRP A 16 -11.99 1.10 -9.53
C TRP A 16 -11.63 0.39 -10.84
N LEU A 17 -10.97 -0.76 -10.69
CA LEU A 17 -10.62 -1.65 -11.80
C LEU A 17 -11.16 -3.06 -11.53
N PHE A 18 -12.30 -3.39 -12.11
CA PHE A 18 -12.89 -4.72 -12.00
C PHE A 18 -12.27 -5.68 -13.01
N VAL A 19 -12.22 -6.95 -12.66
CA VAL A 19 -11.73 -8.06 -13.48
C VAL A 19 -12.82 -9.10 -13.59
N LYS A 20 -13.07 -9.61 -14.80
CA LYS A 20 -13.95 -10.76 -15.03
C LYS A 20 -13.17 -11.88 -15.70
N ILE A 21 -13.27 -13.10 -15.17
CA ILE A 21 -12.71 -14.31 -15.77
C ILE A 21 -13.85 -15.21 -16.20
N THR A 22 -13.80 -15.68 -17.46
CA THR A 22 -14.79 -16.62 -18.01
C THR A 22 -14.12 -17.94 -18.39
N ASP A 23 -14.78 -19.07 -18.11
CA ASP A 23 -14.32 -20.40 -18.48
C ASP A 23 -14.91 -20.89 -19.82
N GLU A 24 -14.52 -22.09 -20.27
CA GLU A 24 -14.98 -22.68 -21.54
C GLU A 24 -16.45 -23.15 -21.52
N HIS A 25 -17.09 -23.15 -20.35
CA HIS A 25 -18.52 -23.42 -20.20
C HIS A 25 -19.35 -22.12 -20.11
N GLY A 26 -18.70 -20.96 -20.19
CA GLY A 26 -19.34 -19.65 -20.08
C GLY A 26 -19.63 -19.21 -18.64
N ASN A 27 -19.12 -19.92 -17.63
CA ASN A 27 -19.23 -19.46 -16.25
C ASN A 27 -18.28 -18.30 -16.00
N GLY A 28 -18.71 -17.32 -15.20
CA GLY A 28 -17.93 -16.13 -14.88
C GLY A 28 -17.67 -15.96 -13.39
N GLY A 29 -16.53 -15.37 -13.05
CA GLY A 29 -16.23 -14.86 -11.71
C GLY A 29 -15.65 -13.45 -11.76
N TRP A 30 -15.87 -12.69 -10.69
CA TRP A 30 -15.50 -11.28 -10.57
C TRP A 30 -14.41 -11.04 -9.53
N GLY A 31 -13.50 -10.12 -9.84
CA GLY A 31 -12.40 -9.68 -8.98
C GLY A 31 -12.15 -8.18 -9.09
N GLU A 32 -11.33 -7.64 -8.20
CA GLU A 32 -11.01 -6.21 -8.16
C GLU A 32 -9.50 -6.00 -8.03
N ALA A 33 -8.93 -5.32 -9.01
CA ALA A 33 -7.50 -5.01 -9.15
C ALA A 33 -7.24 -3.50 -9.00
N SER A 34 -8.10 -2.80 -8.25
CA SER A 34 -7.97 -1.37 -8.00
C SER A 34 -6.57 -1.05 -7.46
N LEU A 35 -5.92 -0.01 -8.01
CA LEU A 35 -4.69 0.60 -7.52
C LEU A 35 -4.71 2.08 -7.88
N GLU A 36 -5.03 2.90 -6.90
CA GLU A 36 -5.33 4.32 -7.08
C GLU A 36 -4.16 5.07 -7.72
N GLY A 37 -4.44 5.75 -8.82
CA GLY A 37 -3.48 6.57 -9.55
C GLY A 37 -2.53 5.78 -10.45
N HIS A 38 -2.60 4.45 -10.43
CA HIS A 38 -1.71 3.57 -11.20
C HIS A 38 -2.46 2.53 -12.05
N THR A 39 -3.76 2.72 -12.31
CA THR A 39 -4.61 1.80 -13.08
C THR A 39 -3.98 1.34 -14.38
N GLN A 40 -3.37 2.24 -15.15
CA GLN A 40 -2.76 1.91 -16.46
C GLN A 40 -1.60 0.92 -16.33
N ALA A 41 -0.83 0.96 -15.23
CA ALA A 41 0.25 0.00 -14.99
C ALA A 41 -0.32 -1.39 -14.67
N VAL A 42 -1.40 -1.45 -13.89
CA VAL A 42 -2.12 -2.69 -13.57
C VAL A 42 -2.71 -3.30 -14.84
N GLU A 43 -3.33 -2.50 -15.70
CA GLU A 43 -3.86 -2.96 -16.99
C GLU A 43 -2.78 -3.57 -17.89
N GLY A 44 -1.62 -2.92 -18.00
CA GLY A 44 -0.50 -3.48 -18.77
C GLY A 44 -0.04 -4.84 -18.23
N CYS A 45 -0.11 -5.05 -16.91
CA CYS A 45 0.14 -6.35 -16.29
C CYS A 45 -0.96 -7.36 -16.62
N LEU A 46 -2.24 -6.96 -16.53
CA LEU A 46 -3.39 -7.79 -16.87
C LEU A 46 -3.40 -8.20 -18.35
N ASP A 47 -3.01 -7.33 -19.27
CA ASP A 47 -2.84 -7.65 -20.70
C ASP A 47 -1.80 -8.74 -20.93
N ALA A 48 -0.64 -8.61 -20.27
CA ALA A 48 0.43 -9.61 -20.35
C ALA A 48 -0.02 -10.97 -19.77
N TRP A 49 -0.72 -10.94 -18.64
CA TRP A 49 -1.19 -12.15 -17.96
C TRP A 49 -2.41 -12.79 -18.60
N ARG A 50 -3.31 -12.02 -19.22
CA ARG A 50 -4.40 -12.54 -20.06
C ARG A 50 -3.87 -13.48 -21.13
N THR A 51 -2.83 -13.06 -21.84
CA THR A 51 -2.18 -13.88 -22.88
C THR A 51 -1.59 -15.15 -22.30
N ARG A 52 -1.02 -15.08 -21.09
CA ARG A 52 -0.32 -16.19 -20.44
C ARG A 52 -1.28 -17.22 -19.81
N TYR A 53 -2.41 -16.78 -19.27
CA TYR A 53 -3.30 -17.60 -18.45
C TYR A 53 -4.52 -18.13 -19.21
N THR A 54 -4.84 -17.58 -20.38
CA THR A 54 -5.84 -18.17 -21.28
C THR A 54 -5.44 -19.62 -21.63
N GLY A 55 -6.37 -20.55 -21.49
CA GLY A 55 -6.16 -21.98 -21.71
C GLY A 55 -5.64 -22.77 -20.49
N LEU A 56 -5.32 -22.10 -19.37
CA LEU A 56 -5.05 -22.77 -18.10
C LEU A 56 -6.34 -23.21 -17.42
N GLU A 57 -6.25 -24.22 -16.56
CA GLU A 57 -7.37 -24.72 -15.76
C GLU A 57 -7.77 -23.69 -14.70
N ALA A 58 -9.01 -23.20 -14.73
CA ALA A 58 -9.48 -22.12 -13.86
C ALA A 58 -9.57 -22.54 -12.38
N ASP A 59 -9.75 -23.84 -12.10
CA ASP A 59 -9.86 -24.36 -10.73
C ASP A 59 -8.51 -24.48 -10.02
N GLU A 60 -7.40 -24.35 -10.75
CA GLU A 60 -6.03 -24.43 -10.25
C GLU A 60 -5.54 -23.05 -9.75
N ILE A 61 -6.33 -22.44 -8.85
CA ILE A 61 -6.13 -21.08 -8.33
C ILE A 61 -4.72 -20.91 -7.76
N GLU A 62 -4.28 -21.86 -6.93
CA GLU A 62 -2.95 -21.80 -6.31
C GLU A 62 -1.83 -21.88 -7.36
N GLN A 63 -2.00 -22.70 -8.40
CA GLN A 63 -1.02 -22.79 -9.47
C GLN A 63 -0.91 -21.46 -10.22
N ILE A 64 -2.03 -20.82 -10.54
CA ILE A 64 -2.05 -19.49 -11.20
C ILE A 64 -1.45 -18.42 -10.28
N TRP A 65 -1.72 -18.49 -8.98
CA TRP A 65 -1.13 -17.60 -7.99
C TRP A 65 0.41 -17.74 -7.96
N GLN A 66 0.91 -18.98 -7.87
CA GLN A 66 2.35 -19.27 -7.87
C GLN A 66 3.03 -18.91 -9.18
N LEU A 67 2.35 -19.12 -10.33
CA LEU A 67 2.84 -18.69 -11.64
C LEU A 67 3.02 -17.17 -11.68
N SER A 68 2.03 -16.42 -11.19
CA SER A 68 2.07 -14.95 -11.11
C SER A 68 3.19 -14.46 -10.19
N TRP A 69 3.32 -15.07 -9.01
CA TRP A 69 4.31 -14.64 -8.01
C TRP A 69 5.75 -15.01 -8.39
N ARG A 70 5.99 -16.17 -8.99
CA ARG A 70 7.35 -16.75 -9.08
C ARG A 70 7.91 -16.86 -10.49
N ALA A 71 7.06 -17.00 -11.51
CA ALA A 71 7.53 -17.35 -12.83
C ALA A 71 8.06 -16.16 -13.65
N GLY A 72 7.80 -14.92 -13.19
CA GLY A 72 8.34 -13.68 -13.76
C GLY A 72 9.73 -13.27 -13.23
N PHE A 73 10.37 -14.11 -12.42
CA PHE A 73 11.65 -13.85 -11.73
C PHE A 73 11.57 -12.79 -10.63
N TYR A 74 11.38 -11.51 -10.99
CA TYR A 74 11.14 -10.43 -10.02
C TYR A 74 9.72 -10.54 -9.44
N ARG A 75 9.57 -10.25 -8.15
CA ARG A 75 8.35 -10.55 -7.39
C ARG A 75 7.78 -9.32 -6.71
N GLY A 76 6.46 -9.32 -6.57
CA GLY A 76 5.75 -8.38 -5.71
C GLY A 76 5.70 -6.94 -6.22
N GLY A 77 5.57 -6.02 -5.28
CA GLY A 77 5.31 -4.61 -5.55
C GLY A 77 3.82 -4.33 -5.84
N PRO A 78 3.41 -3.06 -5.75
CA PRO A 78 2.00 -2.66 -5.78
C PRO A 78 1.30 -3.08 -7.08
N VAL A 79 1.97 -2.93 -8.23
CA VAL A 79 1.35 -3.21 -9.55
C VAL A 79 1.06 -4.69 -9.75
N PHE A 80 2.07 -5.56 -9.58
CA PHE A 80 1.89 -7.00 -9.81
C PHE A 80 0.95 -7.62 -8.79
N MET A 81 1.03 -7.20 -7.53
CA MET A 81 0.15 -7.74 -6.50
C MET A 81 -1.29 -7.28 -6.63
N SER A 82 -1.54 -6.07 -7.16
CA SER A 82 -2.90 -5.62 -7.45
C SER A 82 -3.52 -6.33 -8.65
N ALA A 83 -2.75 -6.51 -9.74
CA ALA A 83 -3.19 -7.34 -10.86
C ALA A 83 -3.47 -8.78 -10.40
N LEU A 84 -2.65 -9.31 -9.49
CA LEU A 84 -2.79 -10.68 -8.98
C LEU A 84 -4.04 -10.81 -8.13
N ALA A 85 -4.32 -9.81 -7.29
CA ALA A 85 -5.52 -9.80 -6.48
C ALA A 85 -6.80 -9.87 -7.33
N GLY A 86 -6.91 -9.07 -8.39
CA GLY A 86 -8.08 -9.13 -9.26
C GLY A 86 -8.27 -10.49 -9.93
N ILE A 87 -7.18 -11.15 -10.35
CA ILE A 87 -7.26 -12.50 -10.92
C ILE A 87 -7.63 -13.53 -9.84
N ASP A 88 -6.96 -13.49 -8.69
CA ASP A 88 -7.17 -14.44 -7.59
C ASP A 88 -8.62 -14.40 -7.09
N ILE A 89 -9.15 -13.19 -6.83
CA ILE A 89 -10.54 -13.00 -6.37
C ILE A 89 -11.52 -13.53 -7.43
N ALA A 90 -11.31 -13.23 -8.72
CA ALA A 90 -12.17 -13.69 -9.80
C ALA A 90 -12.18 -15.23 -9.95
N LEU A 91 -11.03 -15.88 -9.79
CA LEU A 91 -10.92 -17.34 -9.83
C LEU A 91 -11.62 -18.00 -8.64
N TRP A 92 -11.49 -17.42 -7.44
CA TRP A 92 -12.21 -17.89 -6.25
C TRP A 92 -13.72 -17.73 -6.41
N ASP A 93 -14.19 -16.59 -6.89
CA ASP A 93 -15.61 -16.34 -7.15
C ASP A 93 -16.16 -17.34 -8.18
N LEU A 94 -15.46 -17.52 -9.31
CA LEU A 94 -15.82 -18.50 -10.34
C LEU A 94 -15.94 -19.92 -9.77
N LYS A 95 -14.94 -20.37 -9.00
CA LYS A 95 -14.91 -21.71 -8.42
C LYS A 95 -16.06 -21.95 -7.45
N ALA A 96 -16.27 -21.00 -6.53
CA ALA A 96 -17.31 -21.07 -5.52
C ALA A 96 -18.73 -20.99 -6.13
N ARG A 97 -18.93 -20.16 -7.17
CA ARG A 97 -20.19 -20.10 -7.94
C ARG A 97 -20.53 -21.41 -8.63
N LYS A 98 -19.56 -22.04 -9.31
CA LYS A 98 -19.76 -23.37 -9.93
C LYS A 98 -20.17 -24.44 -8.92
N LEU A 99 -19.70 -24.32 -7.69
CA LEU A 99 -20.01 -25.24 -6.60
C LEU A 99 -21.27 -24.84 -5.81
N GLY A 100 -21.87 -23.68 -6.10
CA GLY A 100 -23.08 -23.21 -5.41
C GLY A 100 -22.87 -22.88 -3.93
N VAL A 101 -21.65 -22.50 -3.53
CA VAL A 101 -21.30 -22.18 -2.13
C VAL A 101 -20.59 -20.83 -2.03
N PRO A 102 -20.67 -20.13 -0.88
CA PRO A 102 -19.81 -18.97 -0.62
C PRO A 102 -18.34 -19.41 -0.47
N ILE A 103 -17.40 -18.52 -0.79
CA ILE A 103 -15.96 -18.82 -0.75
C ILE A 103 -15.51 -19.27 0.65
N TYR A 104 -16.03 -18.70 1.74
CA TYR A 104 -15.65 -19.10 3.10
C TYR A 104 -15.90 -20.59 3.40
N GLN A 105 -16.83 -21.25 2.70
CA GLN A 105 -17.03 -22.70 2.85
C GLN A 105 -15.87 -23.50 2.25
N LEU A 106 -15.29 -23.01 1.16
CA LEU A 106 -14.09 -23.61 0.57
C LEU A 106 -12.84 -23.34 1.42
N LEU A 107 -12.85 -22.26 2.21
CA LEU A 107 -11.76 -21.89 3.13
C LEU A 107 -11.87 -22.57 4.51
N GLY A 108 -12.75 -23.56 4.67
CA GLY A 108 -12.88 -24.36 5.90
C GLY A 108 -14.14 -24.07 6.74
N GLY A 109 -14.99 -23.15 6.29
CA GLY A 109 -16.23 -22.78 6.97
C GLY A 109 -16.06 -21.56 7.88
N LYS A 110 -17.19 -20.90 8.17
CA LYS A 110 -17.24 -19.69 8.98
C LYS A 110 -16.96 -19.99 10.46
N VAL A 111 -16.26 -19.07 11.13
CA VAL A 111 -16.05 -19.08 12.60
C VAL A 111 -16.86 -17.99 13.32
N ARG A 112 -17.71 -17.28 12.56
CA ARG A 112 -18.60 -16.21 13.03
C ARG A 112 -19.78 -16.03 12.07
N ASP A 113 -20.90 -15.52 12.59
CA ASP A 113 -22.14 -15.33 11.81
C ASP A 113 -22.33 -13.88 11.32
N LYS A 114 -21.70 -12.92 11.98
CA LYS A 114 -21.74 -11.49 11.65
C LYS A 114 -20.35 -10.87 11.78
N LEU A 115 -20.13 -9.77 11.07
CA LEU A 115 -18.84 -9.07 11.02
C LEU A 115 -18.97 -7.65 11.55
N LYS A 116 -18.09 -7.27 12.48
CA LYS A 116 -18.03 -5.89 12.97
C LYS A 116 -17.46 -4.99 11.87
N VAL A 117 -18.04 -3.82 11.67
CA VAL A 117 -17.66 -2.89 10.60
C VAL A 117 -17.47 -1.47 11.13
N TYR A 118 -16.61 -0.68 10.49
CA TYR A 118 -16.52 0.76 10.71
C TYR A 118 -16.62 1.53 9.40
N ALA A 119 -17.05 2.79 9.49
CA ALA A 119 -17.14 3.69 8.34
C ALA A 119 -16.11 4.82 8.41
N TRP A 120 -15.67 5.28 7.25
CA TRP A 120 -14.80 6.45 7.18
C TRP A 120 -15.60 7.76 7.26
N ILE A 121 -15.12 8.72 8.07
CA ILE A 121 -15.67 10.07 8.18
C ILE A 121 -14.62 11.14 7.91
N GLY A 122 -15.03 12.20 7.21
CA GLY A 122 -14.22 13.36 6.89
C GLY A 122 -14.56 14.58 7.71
N GLY A 123 -13.89 15.68 7.37
CA GLY A 123 -14.05 16.98 8.02
C GLY A 123 -12.75 17.43 8.67
N ASP A 124 -12.37 18.67 8.39
CA ASP A 124 -11.16 19.30 8.94
C ASP A 124 -11.45 20.06 10.23
N ARG A 125 -12.74 20.28 10.53
CA ARG A 125 -13.23 20.92 11.76
C ARG A 125 -14.03 19.95 12.63
N PRO A 126 -14.01 20.11 13.97
CA PRO A 126 -14.83 19.29 14.88
C PRO A 126 -16.32 19.22 14.52
N GLY A 127 -16.93 20.33 14.11
CA GLY A 127 -18.35 20.34 13.71
C GLY A 127 -18.66 19.46 12.50
N ASP A 128 -17.77 19.46 11.49
CA ASP A 128 -17.94 18.66 10.27
C ASP A 128 -17.82 17.16 10.59
N VAL A 129 -16.87 16.79 11.46
CA VAL A 129 -16.67 15.42 11.93
C VAL A 129 -17.85 14.94 12.78
N GLU A 130 -18.41 15.81 13.63
CA GLU A 130 -19.59 15.49 14.44
C GLU A 130 -20.81 15.19 13.56
N GLU A 131 -21.07 16.02 12.55
CA GLU A 131 -22.17 15.81 11.59
C GLU A 131 -22.02 14.47 10.86
N GLN A 132 -20.82 14.18 10.33
CA GLN A 132 -20.58 12.92 9.63
C GLN A 132 -20.64 11.70 10.57
N ALA A 133 -20.12 11.81 11.79
CA ALA A 133 -20.21 10.75 12.79
C ALA A 133 -21.68 10.46 13.16
N LEU A 134 -22.51 11.50 13.34
CA LEU A 134 -23.95 11.35 13.56
C LEU A 134 -24.63 10.66 12.37
N ALA A 135 -24.27 11.03 11.13
CA ALA A 135 -24.77 10.37 9.94
C ALA A 135 -24.41 8.87 9.93
N ARG A 136 -23.15 8.50 10.24
CA ARG A 136 -22.75 7.09 10.37
C ARG A 136 -23.46 6.37 11.50
N LYS A 137 -23.64 7.02 12.64
CA LYS A 137 -24.39 6.46 13.76
C LYS A 137 -25.84 6.16 13.36
N SER A 138 -26.48 7.06 12.61
CA SER A 138 -27.84 6.82 12.08
C SER A 138 -27.92 5.70 11.04
N GLN A 139 -26.81 5.38 10.39
CA GLN A 139 -26.68 4.23 9.48
C GLN A 139 -26.41 2.91 10.24
N GLY A 140 -26.31 2.95 11.56
CA GLY A 140 -26.11 1.79 12.42
C GLY A 140 -24.66 1.53 12.82
N PHE A 141 -23.69 2.35 12.43
CA PHE A 141 -22.30 2.18 12.87
C PHE A 141 -22.10 2.60 14.33
N ASP A 142 -21.25 1.87 15.06
CA ASP A 142 -20.78 2.21 16.42
C ASP A 142 -19.32 2.71 16.42
N ALA A 143 -18.59 2.48 15.32
CA ALA A 143 -17.19 2.84 15.14
C ALA A 143 -16.96 3.55 13.80
N VAL A 144 -16.01 4.48 13.79
CA VAL A 144 -15.58 5.23 12.59
C VAL A 144 -14.07 5.30 12.47
N LYS A 145 -13.57 5.68 11.30
CA LYS A 145 -12.18 6.06 11.06
C LYS A 145 -12.11 7.50 10.56
N MET A 146 -11.16 8.28 11.10
CA MET A 146 -10.98 9.71 10.77
C MET A 146 -9.51 10.04 10.49
N ASN A 147 -9.28 11.10 9.71
CA ASN A 147 -7.93 11.65 9.52
C ASN A 147 -7.36 12.20 10.84
N ALA A 148 -6.07 11.97 11.06
CA ALA A 148 -5.32 12.54 12.18
C ALA A 148 -5.05 14.03 11.95
N THR A 149 -4.32 14.38 10.90
CA THR A 149 -3.93 15.76 10.61
C THR A 149 -4.01 16.03 9.11
N GLU A 150 -4.08 17.31 8.76
CA GLU A 150 -3.72 17.76 7.43
C GLU A 150 -2.21 17.56 7.18
N SER A 151 -1.67 18.19 6.12
CA SER A 151 -0.24 18.18 5.86
C SER A 151 0.53 18.85 6.99
N LEU A 152 1.41 18.10 7.66
CA LEU A 152 2.37 18.63 8.60
C LEU A 152 3.75 18.79 7.96
N GLY A 153 4.53 19.74 8.45
CA GLY A 153 5.97 19.76 8.20
C GLY A 153 6.70 18.58 8.84
N TRP A 154 7.94 18.35 8.42
CA TRP A 154 8.85 17.35 9.03
C TRP A 154 9.01 17.54 10.54
N LEU A 155 9.04 18.79 10.96
CA LEU A 155 8.87 19.26 12.33
C LEU A 155 7.95 20.46 12.25
N ASP A 156 6.87 20.44 13.02
CA ASP A 156 5.86 21.48 13.01
C ASP A 156 5.56 21.96 14.43
N SER A 157 4.74 23.01 14.54
CA SER A 157 4.23 23.48 15.82
C SER A 157 3.42 22.38 16.50
N PRO A 158 3.65 22.10 17.81
CA PRO A 158 2.80 21.19 18.57
C PRO A 158 1.31 21.56 18.53
N ALA A 159 0.99 22.86 18.39
CA ALA A 159 -0.40 23.33 18.28
C ALA A 159 -1.13 22.80 17.03
N ALA A 160 -0.41 22.37 15.99
CA ALA A 160 -1.01 21.75 14.80
C ALA A 160 -1.67 20.38 15.11
N LEU A 161 -1.38 19.81 16.28
CA LEU A 161 -1.93 18.53 16.73
C LEU A 161 -3.28 18.68 17.45
N ASP A 162 -3.58 19.88 17.99
CA ASP A 162 -4.72 20.11 18.88
C ASP A 162 -6.07 19.82 18.19
N SER A 163 -6.18 20.20 16.90
CA SER A 163 -7.39 19.94 16.11
C SER A 163 -7.71 18.44 16.00
N CYS A 164 -6.69 17.58 15.89
CA CYS A 164 -6.89 16.12 15.87
C CYS A 164 -7.56 15.63 17.17
N VAL A 165 -7.03 16.11 18.30
CA VAL A 165 -7.50 15.75 19.64
C VAL A 165 -8.95 16.20 19.84
N ASP A 166 -9.29 17.42 19.40
CA ASP A 166 -10.64 17.95 19.53
C ASP A 166 -11.66 17.24 18.64
N ARG A 167 -11.27 16.87 17.40
CA ARG A 167 -12.11 16.04 16.52
C ARG A 167 -12.35 14.65 17.12
N LEU A 168 -11.33 14.01 17.70
CA LEU A 168 -11.50 12.74 18.40
C LEU A 168 -12.46 12.87 19.58
N LYS A 169 -12.32 13.89 20.42
CA LYS A 169 -13.24 14.15 21.54
C LYS A 169 -14.68 14.30 21.07
N ALA A 170 -14.92 14.99 19.95
CA ALA A 170 -16.25 15.16 19.39
C ALA A 170 -16.90 13.80 19.04
N VAL A 171 -16.16 12.92 18.36
CA VAL A 171 -16.65 11.56 18.07
C VAL A 171 -16.89 10.75 19.35
N LYS A 172 -15.96 10.79 20.32
CA LYS A 172 -16.13 10.09 21.60
C LYS A 172 -17.33 10.59 22.40
N ALA A 173 -17.66 11.89 22.32
CA ALA A 173 -18.82 12.47 23.00
C ALA A 173 -20.16 11.93 22.45
N LEU A 174 -20.17 11.45 21.21
CA LEU A 174 -21.32 10.74 20.62
C LEU A 174 -21.41 9.28 21.09
N GLY A 175 -20.47 8.79 21.90
CA GLY A 175 -20.42 7.41 22.37
C GLY A 175 -19.93 6.42 21.32
N MET A 176 -19.22 6.89 20.29
CA MET A 176 -18.65 6.04 19.24
C MET A 176 -17.16 5.75 19.49
N ASP A 177 -16.65 4.68 18.88
CA ASP A 177 -15.22 4.43 18.76
C ASP A 177 -14.63 5.06 17.50
N ALA A 178 -13.35 5.41 17.55
CA ALA A 178 -12.67 6.08 16.44
C ALA A 178 -11.25 5.57 16.27
N GLY A 179 -10.94 5.02 15.09
CA GLY A 179 -9.58 4.88 14.60
C GLY A 179 -9.06 6.22 14.07
N VAL A 180 -7.80 6.55 14.35
CA VAL A 180 -7.17 7.80 13.93
C VAL A 180 -6.04 7.50 12.95
N ASP A 181 -6.23 7.89 11.70
CA ASP A 181 -5.37 7.52 10.59
C ASP A 181 -4.45 8.67 10.17
N PHE A 182 -3.14 8.42 10.27
CA PHE A 182 -2.08 9.40 10.07
C PHE A 182 -1.63 9.46 8.61
N HIS A 183 -2.04 8.51 7.76
CA HIS A 183 -1.67 8.43 6.34
C HIS A 183 -0.16 8.45 6.05
N GLY A 184 0.68 8.09 7.04
CA GLY A 184 2.13 8.27 6.96
C GLY A 184 2.59 9.74 6.85
N ARG A 185 1.70 10.72 7.08
CA ARG A 185 1.96 12.17 6.93
C ARG A 185 2.50 12.82 8.19
N VAL A 186 2.50 12.12 9.31
CA VAL A 186 3.05 12.61 10.56
C VAL A 186 4.47 12.06 10.71
N HIS A 187 5.44 12.97 10.69
CA HIS A 187 6.83 12.58 10.82
C HIS A 187 7.17 12.17 12.26
N LYS A 188 8.19 11.31 12.41
CA LYS A 188 8.67 10.77 13.71
C LYS A 188 8.75 11.80 14.86
N PRO A 189 9.22 13.05 14.68
CA PRO A 189 9.24 14.05 15.76
C PRO A 189 7.85 14.43 16.30
N MET A 190 6.84 14.44 15.43
CA MET A 190 5.46 14.82 15.74
C MET A 190 4.62 13.62 16.16
N ALA A 191 4.85 12.44 15.58
CA ALA A 191 4.03 11.24 15.81
C ALA A 191 3.95 10.84 17.29
N LYS A 192 5.08 10.89 18.02
CA LYS A 192 5.10 10.62 19.47
C LYS A 192 4.32 11.63 20.30
N GLN A 193 4.32 12.91 19.88
CA GLN A 193 3.59 13.97 20.58
C GLN A 193 2.10 13.79 20.36
N LEU A 194 1.69 13.49 19.13
CA LEU A 194 0.29 13.24 18.80
C LEU A 194 -0.24 11.99 19.49
N ALA A 195 0.51 10.87 19.46
CA ALA A 195 0.14 9.67 20.20
C ALA A 195 -0.06 9.96 21.70
N LYS A 196 0.85 10.74 22.31
CA LYS A 196 0.72 11.12 23.71
C LYS A 196 -0.51 11.98 24.00
N ALA A 197 -0.84 12.89 23.10
CA ALA A 197 -2.00 13.76 23.22
C ALA A 197 -3.34 13.03 23.02
N LEU A 198 -3.36 11.97 22.19
CA LEU A 198 -4.53 11.14 21.94
C LEU A 198 -4.78 10.09 23.04
N GLU A 199 -3.74 9.69 23.77
CA GLU A 199 -3.79 8.60 24.77
C GLU A 199 -4.91 8.77 25.82
N PRO A 200 -5.14 9.96 26.42
CA PRO A 200 -6.24 10.17 27.38
C PRO A 200 -7.64 9.98 26.77
N HIS A 201 -7.76 10.04 25.44
CA HIS A 201 -9.02 9.96 24.70
C HIS A 201 -9.29 8.58 24.11
N ARG A 202 -8.35 7.63 24.29
CA ARG A 202 -8.51 6.21 24.01
C ARG A 202 -9.09 5.94 22.60
N PRO A 203 -8.40 6.39 21.52
CA PRO A 203 -8.78 5.97 20.18
C PRO A 203 -8.70 4.45 20.06
N LEU A 204 -9.47 3.87 19.13
CA LEU A 204 -9.50 2.43 18.87
C LEU A 204 -8.13 1.93 18.40
N PHE A 205 -7.46 2.72 17.57
CA PHE A 205 -6.07 2.54 17.11
C PHE A 205 -5.53 3.85 16.53
N ILE A 206 -4.21 3.92 16.37
CA ILE A 206 -3.54 4.86 15.43
C ILE A 206 -3.03 4.10 14.22
N GLU A 207 -3.45 4.52 13.02
CA GLU A 207 -3.15 3.86 11.74
C GLU A 207 -2.06 4.62 10.98
N GLU A 208 -1.14 3.86 10.35
CA GLU A 208 -0.01 4.36 9.54
C GLU A 208 0.70 5.57 10.19
N PRO A 209 1.14 5.46 11.48
CA PRO A 209 1.62 6.61 12.26
C PRO A 209 2.89 7.24 11.68
N CYS A 210 3.65 6.46 10.91
CA CYS A 210 4.78 6.85 10.09
C CYS A 210 4.80 5.94 8.85
N LEU A 211 5.53 6.36 7.82
CA LEU A 211 5.77 5.54 6.63
C LEU A 211 6.38 4.16 6.97
N SER A 212 5.90 3.11 6.29
CA SER A 212 6.30 1.72 6.54
C SER A 212 7.77 1.45 6.22
N GLU A 213 8.45 2.28 5.42
CA GLU A 213 9.90 2.22 5.22
C GLU A 213 10.70 2.47 6.51
N HIS A 214 10.05 2.94 7.58
CA HIS A 214 10.67 3.30 8.86
C HIS A 214 10.22 2.40 10.02
N ILE A 215 10.45 1.08 9.90
CA ILE A 215 10.15 0.10 10.95
C ILE A 215 10.74 0.48 12.33
N ASP A 216 11.93 1.08 12.38
CA ASP A 216 12.55 1.53 13.64
C ASP A 216 11.76 2.67 14.30
N ALA A 217 11.13 3.54 13.50
CA ALA A 217 10.29 4.62 14.01
C ALA A 217 9.00 4.06 14.61
N ILE A 218 8.36 3.12 13.90
CA ILE A 218 7.13 2.44 14.35
C ILE A 218 7.42 1.62 15.62
N SER A 219 8.48 0.82 15.62
CA SER A 219 8.92 0.04 16.79
C SER A 219 9.29 0.91 18.00
N SER A 220 9.85 2.09 17.76
CA SER A 220 10.12 3.05 18.84
C SER A 220 8.83 3.67 19.37
N LEU A 221 7.85 3.98 18.52
CA LEU A 221 6.57 4.55 18.91
C LEU A 221 5.72 3.54 19.69
N ALA A 222 5.67 2.28 19.27
CA ALA A 222 4.96 1.19 19.95
C ALA A 222 5.35 1.08 21.43
N LYS A 223 6.62 1.36 21.77
CA LYS A 223 7.14 1.32 23.15
C LYS A 223 6.79 2.57 23.98
N GLN A 224 6.21 3.60 23.38
CA GLN A 224 5.97 4.91 24.00
C GLN A 224 4.48 5.23 24.21
N THR A 225 3.58 4.40 23.71
CA THR A 225 2.13 4.61 23.78
C THR A 225 1.42 3.33 24.20
N SER A 226 0.28 3.47 24.88
CA SER A 226 -0.65 2.35 25.12
C SER A 226 -1.70 2.20 24.02
N ILE A 227 -1.74 3.12 23.05
CA ILE A 227 -2.68 3.06 21.93
C ILE A 227 -2.25 1.96 20.96
N PRO A 228 -3.17 1.06 20.52
CA PRO A 228 -2.88 0.07 19.50
C PRO A 228 -2.37 0.70 18.20
N ILE A 229 -1.30 0.14 17.64
CA ILE A 229 -0.76 0.54 16.34
C ILE A 229 -1.34 -0.35 15.25
N ALA A 230 -1.94 0.29 14.24
CA ALA A 230 -2.43 -0.34 13.04
C ALA A 230 -1.54 0.03 11.82
N LEU A 231 -1.23 -0.97 10.99
CA LEU A 231 -0.35 -0.82 9.82
C LEU A 231 -0.67 -1.90 8.78
N GLY A 232 -0.44 -1.64 7.50
CA GLY A 232 -0.36 -2.72 6.51
C GLY A 232 -0.86 -2.39 5.12
N GLU A 233 -1.54 -1.26 4.92
CA GLU A 233 -2.14 -0.88 3.62
C GLU A 233 -1.08 -0.78 2.51
N ARG A 234 0.18 -0.46 2.89
CA ARG A 234 1.33 -0.28 1.99
C ARG A 234 2.25 -1.50 1.90
N LEU A 235 1.87 -2.62 2.52
CA LEU A 235 2.62 -3.87 2.50
C LEU A 235 1.92 -4.84 1.54
N HIS A 236 2.66 -5.42 0.59
CA HIS A 236 2.05 -6.08 -0.57
C HIS A 236 2.14 -7.61 -0.51
N SER A 237 2.75 -8.16 0.54
CA SER A 237 2.98 -9.60 0.64
C SER A 237 3.33 -10.03 2.06
N ARG A 238 3.20 -11.33 2.37
CA ARG A 238 3.65 -11.88 3.66
C ARG A 238 5.14 -11.64 3.96
N TRP A 239 5.95 -11.42 2.92
CA TRP A 239 7.38 -11.12 3.09
C TRP A 239 7.60 -9.68 3.57
N ASP A 240 6.75 -8.74 3.14
CA ASP A 240 6.80 -7.34 3.56
C ASP A 240 6.28 -7.17 4.99
N ILE A 241 5.30 -7.99 5.37
CA ILE A 241 4.66 -7.97 6.70
C ILE A 241 5.54 -8.61 7.78
N ARG A 242 6.25 -9.70 7.44
CA ARG A 242 7.03 -10.49 8.41
C ARG A 242 7.93 -9.65 9.32
N PRO A 243 8.73 -8.68 8.84
CA PRO A 243 9.59 -7.87 9.70
C PRO A 243 8.83 -7.13 10.82
N PHE A 244 7.60 -6.66 10.57
CA PHE A 244 6.79 -5.95 11.55
C PHE A 244 6.22 -6.88 12.62
N LEU A 245 5.79 -8.09 12.22
CA LEU A 245 5.36 -9.13 13.14
C LEU A 245 6.52 -9.56 14.05
N GLU A 246 7.70 -9.82 13.47
CA GLU A 246 8.91 -10.21 14.21
C GLU A 246 9.42 -9.10 15.15
N ALA A 247 9.22 -7.83 14.78
CA ALA A 247 9.57 -6.68 15.63
C ALA A 247 8.57 -6.45 16.78
N GLY A 248 7.38 -7.04 16.73
CA GLY A 248 6.32 -6.85 17.73
C GLY A 248 5.89 -5.39 17.86
N CYS A 249 5.78 -4.68 16.74
CA CYS A 249 5.51 -3.23 16.72
C CYS A 249 4.14 -2.85 16.13
N VAL A 250 3.31 -3.84 15.81
CA VAL A 250 1.97 -3.69 15.24
C VAL A 250 1.03 -4.57 16.04
N ASP A 251 -0.08 -4.00 16.50
CA ASP A 251 -1.13 -4.71 17.25
C ASP A 251 -2.28 -5.15 16.32
N ILE A 252 -2.46 -4.42 15.22
CA ILE A 252 -3.52 -4.64 14.22
C ILE A 252 -2.92 -4.58 12.82
N LEU A 253 -2.96 -5.67 12.07
CA LEU A 253 -2.55 -5.67 10.67
C LEU A 253 -3.74 -5.35 9.75
N GLN A 254 -3.49 -4.46 8.80
CA GLN A 254 -4.49 -3.96 7.84
C GLN A 254 -4.08 -4.24 6.39
N PRO A 255 -3.89 -5.51 5.98
CA PRO A 255 -3.60 -5.82 4.59
C PRO A 255 -4.79 -5.44 3.71
N ASP A 256 -4.53 -4.86 2.54
CA ASP A 256 -5.56 -4.61 1.53
C ASP A 256 -5.67 -5.82 0.58
N ILE A 257 -6.85 -6.43 0.47
CA ILE A 257 -7.05 -7.64 -0.33
C ILE A 257 -6.74 -7.44 -1.81
N SER A 258 -7.00 -6.23 -2.32
CA SER A 258 -6.71 -5.83 -3.70
C SER A 258 -5.25 -5.42 -3.90
N HIS A 259 -4.40 -5.45 -2.87
CA HIS A 259 -2.97 -5.15 -2.99
C HIS A 259 -2.03 -6.24 -2.47
N VAL A 260 -2.51 -7.17 -1.64
CA VAL A 260 -1.70 -8.30 -1.16
C VAL A 260 -1.74 -9.52 -2.07
N GLY A 261 -2.46 -9.46 -3.19
CA GLY A 261 -2.59 -10.60 -4.11
C GLY A 261 -3.78 -11.51 -3.83
N GLY A 262 -4.87 -10.95 -3.27
CA GLY A 262 -6.18 -11.59 -3.20
C GLY A 262 -6.42 -12.45 -1.96
N ILE A 263 -7.51 -13.19 -2.01
CA ILE A 263 -8.02 -14.08 -0.96
C ILE A 263 -6.95 -15.11 -0.55
N SER A 264 -6.25 -15.68 -1.54
CA SER A 264 -5.23 -16.70 -1.29
C SER A 264 -4.10 -16.19 -0.38
N GLU A 265 -3.60 -14.98 -0.65
CA GLU A 265 -2.49 -14.41 0.13
C GLU A 265 -2.95 -13.80 1.43
N MET A 266 -4.09 -13.11 1.42
CA MET A 266 -4.67 -12.50 2.61
C MET A 266 -5.01 -13.56 3.67
N ARG A 267 -5.52 -14.74 3.27
CA ARG A 267 -5.75 -15.85 4.21
C ARG A 267 -4.46 -16.34 4.88
N ARG A 268 -3.34 -16.39 4.16
CA ARG A 268 -2.03 -16.77 4.71
C ARG A 268 -1.49 -15.70 5.66
N ILE A 269 -1.66 -14.43 5.31
CA ILE A 269 -1.31 -13.30 6.16
C ILE A 269 -2.12 -13.36 7.46
N ALA A 270 -3.44 -13.60 7.39
CA ALA A 270 -4.30 -13.73 8.56
C ALA A 270 -3.81 -14.84 9.50
N THR A 271 -3.50 -16.05 8.98
CA THR A 271 -2.92 -17.14 9.79
C THR A 271 -1.57 -16.75 10.40
N ALA A 272 -0.71 -16.06 9.64
CA ALA A 272 0.57 -15.62 10.17
C ALA A 272 0.38 -14.65 11.34
N CYS A 273 -0.55 -13.69 11.24
CA CYS A 273 -0.82 -12.73 12.32
C CYS A 273 -1.30 -13.41 13.61
N GLU A 274 -2.11 -14.47 13.47
CA GLU A 274 -2.61 -15.26 14.61
C GLU A 274 -1.45 -15.82 15.47
N THR A 275 -0.30 -16.16 14.87
CA THR A 275 0.85 -16.67 15.63
C THR A 275 1.62 -15.60 16.42
N TYR A 276 1.32 -14.32 16.20
CA TYR A 276 1.96 -13.18 16.87
C TYR A 276 1.00 -12.40 17.77
N ASP A 277 -0.22 -12.92 18.02
CA ASP A 277 -1.27 -12.21 18.77
C ASP A 277 -1.65 -10.86 18.13
N VAL A 278 -1.62 -10.81 16.79
CA VAL A 278 -1.96 -9.61 16.01
C VAL A 278 -3.36 -9.74 15.41
N ALA A 279 -4.19 -8.74 15.66
CA ALA A 279 -5.54 -8.66 15.11
C ALA A 279 -5.52 -8.36 13.60
N LEU A 280 -6.52 -8.84 12.88
CA LEU A 280 -6.74 -8.53 11.47
C LEU A 280 -7.88 -7.51 11.33
N ALA A 281 -7.60 -6.37 10.69
CA ALA A 281 -8.60 -5.38 10.32
C ALA A 281 -8.37 -4.89 8.89
N PRO A 282 -8.88 -5.61 7.87
CA PRO A 282 -8.49 -5.35 6.49
C PRO A 282 -8.81 -3.94 6.02
N HIS A 283 -7.81 -3.32 5.39
CA HIS A 283 -7.98 -2.04 4.70
C HIS A 283 -8.84 -2.26 3.46
N CYS A 284 -9.94 -1.52 3.33
CA CYS A 284 -10.85 -1.66 2.19
C CYS A 284 -11.67 -0.37 1.88
N PRO A 285 -11.02 0.73 1.48
CA PRO A 285 -11.68 1.93 0.95
C PRO A 285 -12.14 1.77 -0.52
N LEU A 286 -12.29 0.51 -0.97
CA LEU A 286 -12.43 0.11 -2.37
C LEU A 286 -13.88 -0.21 -2.74
N GLY A 287 -14.06 -0.93 -3.85
CA GLY A 287 -15.35 -1.31 -4.40
C GLY A 287 -16.01 -2.54 -3.74
N PRO A 288 -17.21 -2.90 -4.21
CA PRO A 288 -18.00 -3.99 -3.64
C PRO A 288 -17.33 -5.35 -3.76
N ILE A 289 -16.54 -5.58 -4.81
CA ILE A 289 -15.88 -6.86 -5.03
C ILE A 289 -14.73 -7.04 -4.03
N ALA A 290 -13.89 -6.01 -3.83
CA ALA A 290 -12.86 -6.03 -2.81
C ALA A 290 -13.45 -6.24 -1.41
N LEU A 291 -14.51 -5.49 -1.05
CA LEU A 291 -15.15 -5.64 0.25
C LEU A 291 -15.74 -7.04 0.46
N ALA A 292 -16.44 -7.57 -0.54
CA ALA A 292 -16.97 -8.93 -0.47
C ALA A 292 -15.86 -9.97 -0.32
N ALA A 293 -14.72 -9.76 -0.99
CA ALA A 293 -13.56 -10.64 -0.86
C ALA A 293 -12.93 -10.58 0.55
N CYS A 294 -12.82 -9.38 1.16
CA CYS A 294 -12.44 -9.24 2.57
C CYS A 294 -13.37 -10.03 3.49
N VAL A 295 -14.68 -9.85 3.33
CA VAL A 295 -15.71 -10.54 4.13
C VAL A 295 -15.56 -12.08 4.11
N GLN A 296 -15.17 -12.66 2.97
CA GLN A 296 -14.93 -14.10 2.86
C GLN A 296 -13.72 -14.56 3.69
N VAL A 297 -12.66 -13.75 3.77
CA VAL A 297 -11.47 -14.02 4.60
C VAL A 297 -11.77 -13.73 6.08
N ASP A 298 -12.48 -12.66 6.37
CA ASP A 298 -12.91 -12.27 7.71
C ASP A 298 -13.77 -13.34 8.34
N ALA A 299 -14.66 -13.98 7.58
CA ALA A 299 -15.53 -15.05 8.04
C ALA A 299 -14.77 -16.26 8.62
N VAL A 300 -13.54 -16.51 8.15
CA VAL A 300 -12.74 -17.71 8.49
C VAL A 300 -11.51 -17.40 9.36
N SER A 301 -11.20 -16.13 9.62
CA SER A 301 -10.00 -15.73 10.34
C SER A 301 -10.28 -15.52 11.82
N ALA A 302 -9.75 -16.35 12.72
CA ALA A 302 -10.07 -16.28 14.15
C ALA A 302 -9.71 -14.92 14.78
N ASN A 303 -8.61 -14.32 14.34
CA ASN A 303 -8.09 -13.02 14.77
C ASN A 303 -8.72 -11.80 14.06
N PHE A 304 -9.77 -11.97 13.25
CA PHE A 304 -10.53 -10.84 12.69
C PHE A 304 -11.12 -9.96 13.81
N ALA A 305 -10.87 -8.64 13.72
CA ALA A 305 -11.33 -7.66 14.70
C ALA A 305 -12.45 -6.76 14.16
N ILE A 306 -12.25 -6.10 13.01
CA ILE A 306 -13.20 -5.15 12.43
C ILE A 306 -12.89 -4.91 10.94
N GLN A 307 -13.92 -4.71 10.10
CA GLN A 307 -13.77 -4.49 8.65
C GLN A 307 -14.06 -3.02 8.28
N GLU A 308 -13.17 -2.42 7.50
CA GLU A 308 -13.43 -1.11 6.88
C GLU A 308 -14.51 -1.20 5.80
N MET A 309 -15.45 -0.26 5.78
CA MET A 309 -16.44 -0.12 4.70
C MET A 309 -16.43 1.28 4.08
N SER A 310 -16.47 1.31 2.74
CA SER A 310 -16.60 2.53 1.94
C SER A 310 -18.05 2.95 1.65
N LEU A 311 -19.05 2.32 2.31
CA LEU A 311 -20.47 2.63 2.10
C LEU A 311 -20.76 4.11 2.38
N GLY A 312 -21.25 4.83 1.38
CA GLY A 312 -21.56 6.25 1.45
C GLY A 312 -20.34 7.14 1.71
N ILE A 313 -19.14 6.72 1.32
CA ILE A 313 -17.92 7.46 1.64
C ILE A 313 -17.91 8.85 0.98
N HIS A 314 -17.65 9.88 1.80
CA HIS A 314 -17.74 11.30 1.45
C HIS A 314 -16.89 11.74 0.23
N TYR A 315 -15.86 10.98 -0.19
CA TYR A 315 -15.02 11.31 -1.34
C TYR A 315 -15.41 10.63 -2.65
N ASN A 316 -16.49 9.85 -2.68
CA ASN A 316 -17.05 9.34 -3.93
C ASN A 316 -17.90 10.42 -4.62
N VAL A 317 -17.23 11.51 -5.01
CA VAL A 317 -17.84 12.64 -5.72
C VAL A 317 -18.24 12.17 -7.11
N GLY A 318 -19.55 12.22 -7.44
CA GLY A 318 -20.09 11.73 -8.70
C GLY A 318 -21.25 10.74 -8.57
N GLY A 319 -21.66 10.41 -7.35
CA GLY A 319 -22.91 9.67 -7.07
C GLY A 319 -22.81 8.16 -7.29
N ARG A 320 -21.60 7.62 -7.49
CA ARG A 320 -21.34 6.17 -7.52
C ARG A 320 -20.75 5.74 -6.19
N ASP A 321 -21.29 4.67 -5.64
CA ASP A 321 -20.99 4.16 -4.32
C ASP A 321 -20.87 2.64 -4.34
N LEU A 322 -20.51 2.04 -3.21
CA LEU A 322 -20.36 0.60 -3.01
C LEU A 322 -21.50 -0.23 -3.62
N THR A 323 -22.74 0.26 -3.53
CA THR A 323 -23.96 -0.42 -3.99
C THR A 323 -24.30 -0.22 -5.47
N SER A 324 -23.56 0.65 -6.18
CA SER A 324 -23.91 1.07 -7.55
C SER A 324 -23.71 0.01 -8.63
N TYR A 325 -22.96 -1.05 -8.33
CA TYR A 325 -22.61 -2.11 -9.29
C TYR A 325 -23.11 -3.50 -8.85
N THR A 326 -24.00 -3.54 -7.87
CA THR A 326 -24.54 -4.79 -7.29
C THR A 326 -26.06 -4.83 -7.36
N LEU A 327 -26.62 -6.00 -7.67
CA LEU A 327 -28.06 -6.23 -7.76
C LEU A 327 -28.72 -6.56 -6.42
N ASN A 328 -27.93 -6.83 -5.38
CA ASN A 328 -28.37 -7.19 -4.03
C ASN A 328 -27.75 -6.28 -2.95
N PRO A 329 -27.97 -4.95 -3.01
CA PRO A 329 -27.31 -3.99 -2.13
C PRO A 329 -27.64 -4.16 -0.64
N GLU A 330 -28.72 -4.86 -0.30
CA GLU A 330 -29.16 -5.13 1.06
C GLU A 330 -28.18 -5.98 1.89
N VAL A 331 -27.26 -6.69 1.24
CA VAL A 331 -26.19 -7.46 1.94
C VAL A 331 -25.24 -6.56 2.73
N TRP A 332 -25.21 -5.26 2.42
CA TRP A 332 -24.39 -4.26 3.11
C TRP A 332 -25.13 -3.50 4.20
N LYS A 333 -26.34 -3.92 4.56
CA LYS A 333 -27.10 -3.31 5.65
C LYS A 333 -26.32 -3.47 6.96
N VAL A 334 -26.04 -2.35 7.60
CA VAL A 334 -25.41 -2.30 8.92
C VAL A 334 -26.50 -2.24 9.99
N ASP A 335 -26.35 -3.09 11.01
CA ASP A 335 -27.20 -3.13 12.20
C ASP A 335 -26.30 -3.26 13.43
N ASP A 336 -26.38 -2.27 14.33
CA ASP A 336 -25.61 -2.21 15.59
C ASP A 336 -24.09 -2.43 15.43
N GLY A 337 -23.50 -1.85 14.38
CA GLY A 337 -22.07 -1.96 14.06
C GLY A 337 -21.67 -3.25 13.34
N TYR A 338 -22.64 -4.06 12.92
CA TYR A 338 -22.40 -5.33 12.24
C TYR A 338 -23.07 -5.41 10.86
N ILE A 339 -22.48 -6.19 9.97
CA ILE A 339 -23.16 -6.76 8.81
C ILE A 339 -23.38 -8.26 9.03
N GLU A 340 -24.48 -8.79 8.49
CA GLU A 340 -24.70 -10.23 8.41
C GLU A 340 -23.75 -10.86 7.39
N LEU A 341 -23.25 -12.06 7.67
CA LEU A 341 -22.36 -12.75 6.73
C LEU A 341 -23.14 -13.17 5.46
N PRO A 342 -22.79 -12.68 4.25
CA PRO A 342 -23.48 -13.05 3.03
C PRO A 342 -23.40 -14.56 2.76
N SER A 343 -24.53 -15.19 2.48
CA SER A 343 -24.61 -16.65 2.28
C SER A 343 -24.75 -17.08 0.82
N GLY A 344 -24.85 -16.11 -0.11
CA GLY A 344 -24.90 -16.37 -1.55
C GLY A 344 -23.63 -17.04 -2.08
N PRO A 345 -23.70 -17.68 -3.26
CA PRO A 345 -22.53 -18.34 -3.86
C PRO A 345 -21.42 -17.35 -4.22
N GLY A 346 -20.18 -17.85 -4.32
CA GLY A 346 -19.05 -17.01 -4.67
C GLY A 346 -18.71 -15.99 -3.59
N LEU A 347 -18.58 -14.73 -3.99
CA LEU A 347 -18.37 -13.59 -3.10
C LEU A 347 -19.61 -13.26 -2.24
N GLY A 348 -20.78 -13.81 -2.54
CA GLY A 348 -22.03 -13.49 -1.85
C GLY A 348 -22.71 -12.19 -2.33
N ILE A 349 -22.20 -11.58 -3.39
CA ILE A 349 -22.79 -10.43 -4.09
C ILE A 349 -23.14 -10.80 -5.53
N GLU A 350 -24.10 -10.12 -6.13
CA GLU A 350 -24.46 -10.27 -7.54
C GLU A 350 -24.09 -8.99 -8.29
N ILE A 351 -23.16 -9.08 -9.24
CA ILE A 351 -22.68 -7.93 -10.01
C ILE A 351 -23.64 -7.59 -11.15
N ASP A 352 -23.97 -6.31 -11.29
CA ASP A 352 -24.68 -5.77 -12.45
C ASP A 352 -23.70 -5.60 -13.62
N GLU A 353 -23.50 -6.67 -14.38
CA GLU A 353 -22.56 -6.67 -15.51
C GLU A 353 -22.95 -5.68 -16.61
N GLU A 354 -24.24 -5.48 -16.85
CA GLU A 354 -24.72 -4.53 -17.86
C GLU A 354 -24.31 -3.10 -17.47
N GLU A 355 -24.51 -2.74 -16.21
CA GLU A 355 -24.09 -1.45 -15.69
C GLU A 355 -22.57 -1.28 -15.71
N VAL A 356 -21.81 -2.30 -15.28
CA VAL A 356 -20.34 -2.28 -15.32
C VAL A 356 -19.83 -2.02 -16.73
N ARG A 357 -20.34 -2.77 -17.72
CA ARG A 357 -19.94 -2.59 -19.12
C ARG A 357 -20.31 -1.19 -19.63
N ARG A 358 -21.52 -0.73 -19.33
CA ARG A 358 -22.02 0.59 -19.75
C ARG A 358 -21.18 1.74 -19.20
N VAL A 359 -20.78 1.70 -17.93
CA VAL A 359 -19.96 2.78 -17.35
C VAL A 359 -18.49 2.70 -17.72
N ALA A 360 -18.00 1.51 -18.10
CA ALA A 360 -16.64 1.32 -18.56
C ALA A 360 -16.39 1.90 -19.96
N GLU A 361 -17.44 2.05 -20.76
CA GLU A 361 -17.36 2.72 -22.06
C GLU A 361 -16.90 4.18 -21.89
N GLY A 362 -15.71 4.48 -22.42
CA GLY A 362 -15.13 5.83 -22.35
C GLY A 362 -14.55 6.20 -20.98
N ALA A 363 -14.47 5.26 -20.03
CA ALA A 363 -13.88 5.51 -18.72
C ALA A 363 -12.38 5.83 -18.83
N VAL A 364 -12.00 6.97 -18.25
CA VAL A 364 -10.61 7.45 -18.21
C VAL A 364 -9.92 6.97 -16.93
N PRO A 365 -8.60 6.75 -16.95
CA PRO A 365 -7.88 6.39 -15.74
C PRO A 365 -7.91 7.57 -14.77
N TRP A 366 -8.19 7.29 -13.51
CA TRP A 366 -8.06 8.28 -12.46
C TRP A 366 -6.57 8.48 -12.12
N VAL A 367 -6.15 9.73 -11.98
CA VAL A 367 -4.77 10.10 -11.66
C VAL A 367 -4.74 10.75 -10.30
N SER A 368 -3.81 10.28 -9.44
CA SER A 368 -3.63 10.86 -8.12
C SER A 368 -3.23 12.33 -8.21
N PRO A 369 -3.91 13.22 -7.47
CA PRO A 369 -3.44 14.59 -7.36
C PRO A 369 -2.10 14.65 -6.61
N SER A 370 -1.19 15.51 -7.08
CA SER A 370 0.06 15.81 -6.37
C SER A 370 -0.15 16.93 -5.36
N PHE A 371 0.32 16.72 -4.13
CA PHE A 371 0.28 17.74 -3.08
C PHE A 371 1.64 18.43 -2.94
N VAL A 372 1.62 19.75 -3.03
CA VAL A 372 2.82 20.60 -2.94
C VAL A 372 2.65 21.52 -1.74
N GLY A 373 3.54 21.39 -0.76
CA GLY A 373 3.54 22.22 0.44
C GLY A 373 4.00 23.67 0.18
N PRO A 374 3.89 24.57 1.18
CA PRO A 374 4.19 26.00 1.03
C PRO A 374 5.61 26.31 0.51
N GLY A 375 6.58 25.42 0.80
CA GLY A 375 7.96 25.52 0.32
C GLY A 375 8.23 24.84 -1.02
N ALA A 376 7.20 24.55 -1.82
CA ALA A 376 7.27 23.77 -3.07
C ALA A 376 7.72 22.30 -2.92
N GLY A 377 7.82 21.79 -1.69
CA GLY A 377 8.13 20.38 -1.41
C GLY A 377 6.92 19.47 -1.69
N ILE A 378 7.16 18.31 -2.29
CA ILE A 378 6.12 17.30 -2.54
C ILE A 378 5.79 16.59 -1.23
N SER A 379 4.51 16.46 -0.92
CA SER A 379 4.02 15.70 0.24
C SER A 379 3.71 14.25 -0.14
N VAL A 380 3.73 13.36 0.85
CA VAL A 380 3.29 11.96 0.69
C VAL A 380 1.86 11.94 0.12
N ALA A 381 1.66 11.12 -0.91
CA ALA A 381 0.37 11.01 -1.57
C ALA A 381 -0.67 10.33 -0.66
N ILE A 382 -1.88 10.87 -0.70
CA ILE A 382 -3.08 10.23 -0.16
C ILE A 382 -3.99 9.89 -1.33
N ALA A 383 -4.56 8.69 -1.32
CA ALA A 383 -5.49 8.26 -2.34
C ALA A 383 -6.86 8.95 -2.15
N LYS A 384 -6.94 10.28 -2.32
CA LYS A 384 -8.18 11.07 -2.21
C LYS A 384 -8.30 12.10 -3.35
N PRO A 385 -9.50 12.40 -3.87
CA PRO A 385 -9.72 13.46 -4.87
C PRO A 385 -9.34 14.85 -4.37
N LEU A 386 -8.87 15.71 -5.27
CA LEU A 386 -8.37 17.06 -4.99
C LEU A 386 -9.48 17.99 -4.44
N GLU A 387 -10.72 17.84 -4.88
CA GLU A 387 -11.84 18.75 -4.56
C GLU A 387 -12.19 18.82 -3.07
N LEU A 388 -11.81 17.82 -2.27
CA LEU A 388 -12.05 17.78 -0.84
C LEU A 388 -11.01 18.54 0.00
N LEU A 389 -9.95 19.07 -0.62
CA LEU A 389 -8.90 19.84 0.08
C LEU A 389 -8.70 21.24 -0.53
N VAL A 390 -9.39 21.57 -1.62
CA VAL A 390 -9.20 22.84 -2.38
C VAL A 390 -9.98 24.02 -1.81
N ASN A 391 -10.81 23.84 -0.78
CA ASN A 391 -11.48 24.99 -0.16
C ASN A 391 -10.52 25.96 0.56
N ASP A 392 -9.25 25.60 0.77
CA ASP A 392 -8.30 26.43 1.55
C ASP A 392 -7.13 27.04 0.76
N ALA A 393 -7.04 26.85 -0.56
CA ALA A 393 -6.05 27.58 -1.36
C ALA A 393 -6.46 29.04 -1.67
N ALA A 394 -7.70 29.44 -1.37
CA ALA A 394 -8.18 30.80 -1.62
C ALA A 394 -7.76 31.84 -0.56
N ALA A 395 -7.11 31.43 0.53
CA ALA A 395 -6.69 32.33 1.61
C ALA A 395 -5.20 32.74 1.59
N CYS A 396 -4.39 32.21 0.66
CA CYS A 396 -2.95 32.53 0.60
C CYS A 396 -2.54 33.15 -0.75
N VAL A 397 -2.39 34.48 -0.72
CA VAL A 397 -1.58 35.31 -1.62
C VAL A 397 -2.05 35.35 -3.09
N VAL A 398 -3.08 36.16 -3.34
CA VAL A 398 -3.07 36.98 -4.57
C VAL A 398 -2.08 38.12 -4.31
N PRO A 399 -1.01 38.32 -5.12
CA PRO A 399 -0.16 39.49 -4.96
C PRO A 399 -1.03 40.72 -5.22
N ARG A 400 -1.29 41.51 -4.17
CA ARG A 400 -1.88 42.85 -4.33
C ARG A 400 -0.96 43.66 -5.24
N PRO A 401 -1.46 44.34 -6.28
CA PRO A 401 -0.66 45.35 -6.95
C PRO A 401 -0.32 46.45 -5.95
N LEU A 402 0.94 46.89 -5.97
CA LEU A 402 1.49 47.99 -5.17
C LEU A 402 0.55 49.22 -5.19
N PRO A 403 0.43 49.96 -4.07
CA PRO A 403 -0.38 51.17 -4.05
C PRO A 403 0.22 52.23 -4.97
N LEU A 404 -0.59 52.70 -5.92
CA LEU A 404 -0.30 53.85 -6.76
C LEU A 404 -0.22 55.12 -5.91
N VAL A 405 0.84 55.89 -6.12
CA VAL A 405 1.08 57.25 -5.60
C VAL A 405 0.04 58.20 -6.22
N PRO A 406 -0.51 59.19 -5.48
CA PRO A 406 -1.63 59.99 -5.97
C PRO A 406 -1.27 60.95 -7.11
N GLU A 407 -2.29 61.21 -7.92
CA GLU A 407 -2.34 61.94 -9.18
C GLU A 407 -1.68 63.33 -9.17
N LEU A 408 -0.99 63.65 -10.27
CA LEU A 408 -0.69 65.02 -10.68
C LEU A 408 -1.18 65.24 -12.10
N VAL A 409 -1.83 66.40 -12.27
CA VAL A 409 -2.82 66.76 -13.28
C VAL A 409 -2.24 66.97 -14.70
N LEU A 410 -3.09 66.64 -15.68
CA LEU A 410 -3.01 66.67 -17.14
C LEU A 410 -2.34 67.89 -17.82
N ASN A 411 -1.73 67.63 -18.98
CA ASN A 411 -2.04 68.35 -20.23
C ASN A 411 -1.67 67.54 -21.50
N PRO A 412 -2.42 67.67 -22.63
CA PRO A 412 -2.44 66.69 -23.72
C PRO A 412 -1.55 67.06 -24.92
N ILE A 413 -0.94 66.07 -25.57
CA ILE A 413 -0.47 66.18 -26.95
C ILE A 413 -0.87 64.91 -27.72
N SER A 414 -1.63 65.12 -28.79
CA SER A 414 -2.23 64.13 -29.69
C SER A 414 -1.28 63.73 -30.82
N VAL A 415 -1.09 62.42 -31.11
CA VAL A 415 -0.95 61.85 -32.48
C VAL A 415 -1.03 60.29 -32.45
N PRO A 416 -1.25 59.56 -33.57
CA PRO A 416 -2.47 58.78 -33.80
C PRO A 416 -2.29 57.25 -33.74
N ILE A 417 -3.46 56.59 -33.66
CA ILE A 417 -3.68 55.14 -33.66
C ILE A 417 -3.36 54.51 -35.02
N ASN A 418 -2.61 53.40 -35.02
CA ASN A 418 -2.64 52.39 -36.08
C ASN A 418 -2.84 51.01 -35.44
N ILE A 419 -4.06 50.49 -35.57
CA ILE A 419 -4.41 49.12 -35.20
C ILE A 419 -4.13 48.24 -36.41
N VAL A 420 -3.19 47.31 -36.28
CA VAL A 420 -3.04 46.17 -37.21
C VAL A 420 -3.46 44.91 -36.47
N VAL A 421 -4.62 44.37 -36.87
CA VAL A 421 -5.09 43.05 -36.44
C VAL A 421 -4.33 41.99 -37.23
N LYS A 422 -3.65 41.06 -36.55
CA LYS A 422 -3.12 39.81 -37.14
C LYS A 422 -3.72 38.60 -36.41
N PRO A 423 -4.24 37.58 -37.12
CA PRO A 423 -4.87 36.41 -36.52
C PRO A 423 -3.86 35.33 -36.12
N LEU A 424 -4.32 34.47 -35.20
CA LEU A 424 -3.64 33.30 -34.61
C LEU A 424 -3.00 32.37 -35.67
N ALA A 425 -1.79 31.89 -35.36
CA ALA A 425 -1.16 30.76 -36.04
C ALA A 425 -0.83 29.64 -35.05
N LEU A 426 -1.33 28.45 -35.37
CA LEU A 426 -1.08 27.15 -34.75
C LEU A 426 0.41 26.78 -34.78
N TYR A 427 0.96 26.35 -33.64
CA TYR A 427 2.26 25.68 -33.57
C TYR A 427 2.11 24.18 -33.80
N LYS A 428 2.74 23.66 -34.86
CA LYS A 428 3.08 22.24 -35.05
C LYS A 428 4.55 22.03 -34.65
N PRO A 429 4.93 20.91 -34.00
CA PRO A 429 6.33 20.50 -33.94
C PRO A 429 6.70 19.67 -35.18
N ILE A 430 7.85 19.99 -35.79
CA ILE A 430 8.48 19.24 -36.87
C ILE A 430 9.77 18.60 -36.32
N VAL A 431 9.81 17.27 -36.26
CA VAL A 431 11.05 16.47 -36.33
C VAL A 431 10.73 15.20 -37.14
N PRO A 432 11.49 14.86 -38.20
CA PRO A 432 11.22 13.69 -39.04
C PRO A 432 11.78 12.38 -38.45
N PRO A 433 11.22 11.21 -38.82
CA PRO A 433 11.68 9.91 -38.32
C PRO A 433 12.97 9.43 -39.00
N LEU A 434 13.87 8.81 -38.22
CA LEU A 434 15.02 8.04 -38.70
C LEU A 434 14.56 6.69 -39.31
N PRO A 435 15.19 6.20 -40.40
CA PRO A 435 14.82 4.94 -41.03
C PRO A 435 15.36 3.72 -40.29
N LEU A 436 14.52 2.68 -40.17
CA LEU A 436 14.87 1.34 -39.70
C LEU A 436 15.71 0.58 -40.75
N PRO A 437 16.69 -0.25 -40.36
CA PRO A 437 17.41 -1.11 -41.29
C PRO A 437 16.54 -2.29 -41.78
N PRO A 438 16.76 -2.79 -43.01
CA PRO A 438 15.89 -3.78 -43.64
C PRO A 438 16.02 -5.18 -43.01
N SER A 439 14.87 -5.85 -42.93
CA SER A 439 14.68 -7.25 -42.55
C SER A 439 15.37 -8.21 -43.53
N THR A 440 16.31 -9.02 -43.04
CA THR A 440 16.81 -10.17 -43.79
C THR A 440 15.84 -11.34 -43.64
N VAL A 441 15.22 -11.73 -44.75
CA VAL A 441 14.44 -12.95 -44.90
C VAL A 441 15.39 -14.15 -44.79
N VAL A 442 15.28 -14.94 -43.71
CA VAL A 442 15.89 -16.28 -43.64
C VAL A 442 14.80 -17.29 -43.99
N LYS A 443 15.00 -18.00 -45.11
CA LYS A 443 14.18 -19.13 -45.54
C LYS A 443 14.23 -20.24 -44.48
N ALA A 444 13.06 -20.68 -44.03
CA ALA A 444 12.92 -21.90 -43.24
C ALA A 444 13.29 -23.13 -44.09
N SER A 445 14.32 -23.86 -43.67
CA SER A 445 14.60 -25.23 -44.13
C SER A 445 14.08 -26.23 -43.10
N THR A 446 13.41 -27.25 -43.62
CA THR A 446 12.80 -28.44 -42.99
C THR A 446 13.50 -29.00 -41.73
N PRO A 447 12.73 -29.52 -40.74
CA PRO A 447 13.29 -30.18 -39.55
C PRO A 447 13.72 -31.63 -39.83
N PRO A 448 14.80 -32.14 -39.21
CA PRO A 448 15.09 -33.57 -39.20
C PRO A 448 14.40 -34.30 -38.03
N SER A 449 14.01 -35.55 -38.31
CA SER A 449 13.33 -36.52 -37.43
C SER A 449 14.14 -36.95 -36.19
N PRO A 450 13.48 -37.52 -35.15
CA PRO A 450 14.10 -37.82 -33.86
C PRO A 450 14.87 -39.14 -33.84
N VAL A 451 15.95 -39.21 -33.07
CA VAL A 451 16.73 -40.44 -32.78
C VAL A 451 16.94 -40.53 -31.25
N PRO A 452 16.88 -41.74 -30.64
CA PRO A 452 16.47 -41.90 -29.25
C PRO A 452 17.59 -41.84 -28.21
N VAL A 453 17.16 -41.66 -26.95
CA VAL A 453 17.95 -41.58 -25.72
C VAL A 453 18.63 -42.91 -25.39
N THR A 454 19.92 -42.87 -25.07
CA THR A 454 20.62 -43.92 -24.30
C THR A 454 21.49 -43.30 -23.20
N THR A 455 21.33 -43.87 -22.01
CA THR A 455 22.06 -43.65 -20.74
C THR A 455 23.51 -44.12 -20.83
N LEU A 456 24.47 -43.42 -20.19
CA LEU A 456 25.77 -43.98 -19.79
C LEU A 456 26.43 -43.18 -18.64
N ASP A 457 27.09 -43.95 -17.78
CA ASP A 457 27.60 -43.65 -16.43
C ASP A 457 28.85 -42.74 -16.34
N ALA A 458 29.07 -42.19 -15.14
CA ALA A 458 30.20 -41.33 -14.77
C ALA A 458 31.45 -42.13 -14.33
N PRO A 459 32.68 -41.66 -14.65
CA PRO A 459 33.91 -42.22 -14.09
C PRO A 459 34.55 -41.33 -13.00
N SER A 460 35.10 -42.02 -11.99
CA SER A 460 35.86 -41.56 -10.82
C SER A 460 37.28 -41.09 -11.14
N ILE A 461 37.79 -40.07 -10.43
CA ILE A 461 39.17 -39.55 -10.53
C ILE A 461 39.98 -39.94 -9.26
N PRO A 462 41.24 -40.42 -9.38
CA PRO A 462 42.13 -40.78 -8.25
C PRO A 462 43.04 -39.61 -7.79
N PRO A 463 43.66 -39.66 -6.58
CA PRO A 463 44.34 -38.50 -5.98
C PRO A 463 45.88 -38.51 -6.06
N THR A 464 46.48 -37.36 -5.66
CA THR A 464 47.87 -37.02 -5.24
C THR A 464 48.90 -36.52 -6.28
N PRO A 465 50.00 -35.79 -5.89
CA PRO A 465 50.38 -35.12 -4.62
C PRO A 465 50.87 -33.65 -4.75
N ALA A 466 51.22 -33.02 -3.61
CA ALA A 466 51.65 -31.63 -3.44
C ALA A 466 53.13 -31.32 -3.79
N ALA A 467 53.40 -30.08 -4.23
CA ALA A 467 54.70 -29.39 -4.21
C ALA A 467 54.50 -27.86 -4.11
N PRO A 468 55.48 -27.08 -3.57
CA PRO A 468 55.24 -25.79 -2.93
C PRO A 468 55.49 -24.57 -3.85
N PHE A 469 54.76 -23.48 -3.64
CA PHE A 469 55.05 -22.19 -4.28
C PHE A 469 55.17 -21.06 -3.25
N ASN A 470 56.36 -20.46 -3.22
CA ASN A 470 56.67 -19.17 -2.62
C ASN A 470 56.11 -18.04 -3.51
N SER A 471 55.41 -17.08 -2.91
CA SER A 471 55.45 -15.61 -3.15
C SER A 471 54.07 -14.95 -2.97
N PRO A 472 54.00 -13.69 -2.47
CA PRO A 472 52.80 -13.13 -1.88
C PRO A 472 52.03 -12.23 -2.86
N THR A 473 50.98 -12.76 -3.48
CA THR A 473 49.94 -11.94 -4.14
C THR A 473 48.62 -12.71 -4.16
N LEU A 474 48.01 -12.90 -2.99
CA LEU A 474 46.68 -13.51 -2.83
C LEU A 474 45.75 -12.59 -2.03
N LEU A 475 45.46 -11.41 -2.59
CA LEU A 475 44.38 -10.55 -2.09
C LEU A 475 43.59 -9.85 -3.23
N SER A 476 43.87 -10.17 -4.49
CA SER A 476 43.19 -9.57 -5.65
C SER A 476 42.56 -10.58 -6.61
N ARG A 477 42.49 -11.88 -6.25
CA ARG A 477 41.88 -12.92 -7.11
C ARG A 477 41.02 -13.96 -6.35
N LEU A 478 40.35 -13.53 -5.28
CA LEU A 478 39.35 -14.33 -4.57
C LEU A 478 38.02 -13.56 -4.40
N ALA A 479 37.61 -12.87 -5.46
CA ALA A 479 36.30 -12.22 -5.57
C ALA A 479 35.48 -12.69 -6.79
N ILE A 480 35.92 -13.73 -7.48
CA ILE A 480 35.20 -14.27 -8.65
C ILE A 480 35.34 -15.80 -8.62
N PHE A 481 34.53 -16.46 -7.78
CA PHE A 481 34.01 -17.86 -7.92
C PHE A 481 33.38 -18.36 -6.60
N ALA A 482 32.42 -17.63 -6.04
CA ALA A 482 31.61 -18.13 -4.92
C ALA A 482 30.14 -17.68 -5.00
N GLU A 483 29.62 -17.53 -6.22
CA GLU A 483 28.18 -17.56 -6.49
C GLU A 483 27.97 -18.68 -7.49
N TYR A 484 27.84 -19.93 -7.03
CA TYR A 484 27.08 -20.99 -7.69
C TYR A 484 27.23 -22.27 -6.83
N CYS A 485 26.09 -22.73 -6.30
CA CYS A 485 25.81 -24.05 -5.71
C CYS A 485 25.83 -24.22 -4.16
N VAL A 486 24.60 -24.16 -3.63
CA VAL A 486 23.91 -25.07 -2.68
C VAL A 486 24.37 -25.11 -1.21
N GLY A 487 23.36 -25.09 -0.33
CA GLY A 487 23.50 -25.04 1.11
C GLY A 487 23.89 -26.34 1.78
N THR A 488 24.24 -26.20 3.06
CA THR A 488 23.91 -27.09 4.20
C THR A 488 24.29 -26.32 5.47
N ALA A 489 23.57 -26.57 6.55
CA ALA A 489 23.84 -26.03 7.88
C ALA A 489 25.24 -26.44 8.40
N GLU A 490 25.71 -25.73 9.43
CA GLU A 490 26.90 -26.00 10.27
C GLU A 490 28.27 -25.46 9.84
N ILE A 491 28.44 -24.15 9.61
CA ILE A 491 29.76 -23.50 9.86
C ILE A 491 29.56 -22.03 10.29
N HIS A 492 29.31 -21.74 11.57
CA HIS A 492 29.35 -20.36 12.07
C HIS A 492 29.69 -20.25 13.58
N SER A 493 30.92 -20.63 13.94
CA SER A 493 31.53 -20.19 15.22
C SER A 493 32.91 -19.56 15.02
N GLY A 494 33.74 -20.08 14.11
CA GLY A 494 35.12 -19.59 13.93
C GLY A 494 35.27 -18.21 13.25
N ILE A 495 34.33 -17.83 12.38
CA ILE A 495 34.46 -16.58 11.59
C ILE A 495 34.11 -15.34 12.42
N VAL A 496 33.18 -15.47 13.37
CA VAL A 496 32.76 -14.36 14.26
C VAL A 496 33.86 -14.04 15.28
N ASP A 497 34.59 -15.05 15.75
CA ASP A 497 35.69 -14.86 16.71
C ASP A 497 36.94 -14.26 16.07
N ALA A 498 37.22 -14.58 14.79
CA ALA A 498 38.31 -13.95 14.04
C ALA A 498 38.07 -12.44 13.83
N VAL A 499 36.83 -12.04 13.53
CA VAL A 499 36.45 -10.63 13.35
C VAL A 499 36.51 -9.85 14.67
N ARG A 500 36.16 -10.48 15.80
CA ARG A 500 36.28 -9.87 17.13
C ARG A 500 37.72 -9.72 17.62
N ALA A 501 38.63 -10.60 17.19
CA ALA A 501 40.04 -10.54 17.53
C ALA A 501 40.78 -9.41 16.78
N GLU A 502 40.42 -9.16 15.52
CA GLU A 502 41.02 -8.10 14.71
C GLU A 502 40.57 -6.70 15.19
N ALA A 503 39.30 -6.55 15.58
CA ALA A 503 38.76 -5.29 16.13
C ALA A 503 39.38 -4.87 17.49
N ARG A 504 40.05 -5.79 18.21
CA ARG A 504 40.77 -5.50 19.46
C ARG A 504 42.25 -5.16 19.27
N ARG A 505 42.80 -5.33 18.06
CA ARG A 505 44.21 -5.02 17.75
C ARG A 505 44.45 -3.59 17.25
N ASP A 506 43.40 -2.89 16.79
CA ASP A 506 43.50 -1.51 16.26
C ASP A 506 43.32 -0.40 17.33
N ALA A 507 43.13 -0.76 18.60
CA ALA A 507 42.88 0.20 19.69
C ALA A 507 44.09 0.46 20.60
N THR A 508 45.32 0.47 20.07
CA THR A 508 46.51 0.91 20.82
C THR A 508 47.57 1.58 19.93
N SER A 509 47.51 2.90 19.80
CA SER A 509 48.70 3.75 19.65
C SER A 509 48.38 5.22 19.98
N PRO A 510 49.25 5.96 20.71
CA PRO A 510 48.94 7.27 21.26
C PRO A 510 49.32 8.41 20.30
N VAL A 511 48.46 9.43 20.16
CA VAL A 511 48.83 10.70 19.55
C VAL A 511 48.88 11.78 20.62
N SER A 512 50.07 12.35 20.78
CA SER A 512 50.42 13.48 21.62
C SER A 512 49.73 14.78 21.18
N VAL A 513 49.24 15.56 22.12
CA VAL A 513 49.03 17.01 21.93
C VAL A 513 49.72 17.74 23.08
N CYS A 514 50.74 18.53 22.72
CA CYS A 514 51.51 19.38 23.61
C CYS A 514 50.72 20.59 24.11
N CYS A 515 51.11 21.00 25.32
CA CYS A 515 50.64 22.12 26.12
C CYS A 515 50.92 23.52 25.55
N GLY A 516 50.13 24.47 26.05
CA GLY A 516 50.46 25.88 26.27
C GLY A 516 49.17 26.67 26.45
N GLY A 517 48.85 27.36 27.54
CA GLY A 517 49.55 27.67 28.78
C GLY A 517 48.92 28.95 29.37
N GLY A 518 48.68 28.96 30.69
CA GLY A 518 48.40 30.17 31.49
C GLY A 518 46.91 30.52 31.63
N GLY A 519 46.32 30.65 32.82
CA GLY A 519 46.86 30.57 34.17
C GLY A 519 45.80 31.06 35.18
N GLU A 520 45.88 30.53 36.40
CA GLU A 520 45.58 31.20 37.69
C GLU A 520 44.18 31.81 37.89
N ARG A 521 43.41 31.61 38.97
CA ARG A 521 43.57 31.31 40.40
C ARG A 521 42.09 31.07 40.85
N GLY A 522 41.66 30.25 41.80
CA GLY A 522 42.28 29.55 42.91
C GLY A 522 41.25 29.54 44.06
N VAL A 523 41.20 28.42 44.81
CA VAL A 523 40.91 28.34 46.27
C VAL A 523 39.45 28.66 46.69
N ASP A 524 38.73 27.96 47.58
CA ASP A 524 38.94 26.90 48.57
C ASP A 524 37.56 26.21 48.76
N GLY A 525 37.48 24.91 49.03
CA GLY A 525 37.22 24.39 50.39
C GLY A 525 35.71 24.32 50.69
N GLY A 526 35.07 23.23 51.11
CA GLY A 526 35.47 21.96 51.67
C GLY A 526 34.33 21.50 52.61
N ARG A 527 34.20 20.18 52.79
CA ARG A 527 33.43 19.42 53.81
C ARG A 527 31.95 19.12 53.56
N ASP A 528 31.72 17.84 53.24
CA ASP A 528 30.99 16.83 54.04
C ASP A 528 30.09 17.34 55.19
N VAL A 529 28.82 16.91 55.22
CA VAL A 529 28.19 16.13 56.31
C VAL A 529 26.98 15.34 55.77
N GLU A 530 26.86 14.09 56.23
CA GLU A 530 25.80 13.10 56.10
C GLU A 530 24.41 13.54 56.62
N GLY A 531 23.36 12.78 56.27
CA GLY A 531 22.18 12.63 57.13
C GLY A 531 20.86 12.37 56.42
N ASP A 532 20.45 11.08 56.43
CA ASP A 532 19.14 10.45 56.15
C ASP A 532 18.55 10.43 54.73
#